data_AF-A0A016TJF9-F1
#
_entry.id   AF-A0A016TJF9-F1
#
_cell.length_a   1.000
_cell.length_b   1.000
_cell.length_c   1.000
_cell.angle_alpha   90.00
_cell.angle_beta   90.00
_cell.angle_gamma   90.00
#
_symmetry.space_group_name_H-M   'P 1'
#
loop_
_entity.id
_entity.type
_entity.pdbx_description
1 polymer ?
#
loop_
_entity_poly.entity_id
_entity_poly.type
_entity_poly.pdbx_seq_one_letter_code
_entity_poly.pdbx_strand_id
1 'polypeptide(L)'
;MTCGVLLAALQQATAAEQFISSHTIPEAGAPAGIVQRYFSVIRKTSERDSPAVCRSMRRTIKSAKDFMESDAFRTISNDRVTVNGDREKLSIFCSTSEHHALTSAGDRSLLSGRVCSMDMVLMSSRSFLMNDVFNRTLRSIVQARRNTTSEHSGVGPAMHVCLAWLCHAAQCSVSDVVPGGEIFPHADRYIRERLEQAKLPVLPENERTELAIFQVCRVLDLLTVCDLRSQSPVDRSILIFVICRLLLDRNTCCAIHNKASLAIENILNASSLTKRAALVEFSNIFSLISDDLTNLKLCHDCIRLSMVDPSCCLSLLSSLLIHISERAECEPANLEKLSEMDFVDAHLGVVIDVFEDVMDVYEKDNKQKCVVITMLDASLNPSLYDVITKKRKEQVLALFQRLKRDLGASTCPDGALVYRLLRNLMDRFEIQSNKEPLAFASG
;
A
#
# COMPACT_ATOMS: atom_id res chain seq x y z
N MET A 1 -5.85 -21.06 -13.91
CA MET A 1 -6.96 -21.47 -13.00
C MET A 1 -6.65 -21.29 -11.50
N THR A 2 -5.45 -20.84 -11.10
CA THR A 2 -5.03 -20.74 -9.68
C THR A 2 -5.22 -19.36 -9.04
N CYS A 3 -5.29 -18.26 -9.80
CA CYS A 3 -5.57 -16.91 -9.24
C CYS A 3 -7.03 -16.72 -8.79
N GLY A 4 -8.00 -17.34 -9.46
CA GLY A 4 -9.43 -17.16 -9.14
C GLY A 4 -9.82 -17.75 -7.78
N VAL A 5 -9.14 -18.82 -7.35
CA VAL A 5 -9.39 -19.48 -6.05
C VAL A 5 -8.82 -18.63 -4.90
N LEU A 6 -7.67 -17.99 -5.11
CA LEU A 6 -7.06 -17.11 -4.12
C LEU A 6 -7.85 -15.81 -3.95
N LEU A 7 -8.35 -15.25 -5.05
CA LEU A 7 -9.20 -14.06 -5.04
C LEU A 7 -10.56 -14.33 -4.38
N ALA A 8 -11.17 -15.49 -4.67
CA ALA A 8 -12.40 -15.93 -4.02
C ALA A 8 -12.21 -16.21 -2.53
N ALA A 9 -11.06 -16.76 -2.13
CA ALA A 9 -10.73 -16.97 -0.72
C ALA A 9 -10.49 -15.65 0.04
N LEU A 10 -9.84 -14.68 -0.59
CA LEU A 10 -9.66 -13.33 -0.04
C LEU A 10 -10.97 -12.57 0.06
N GLN A 11 -11.81 -12.60 -0.98
CA GLN A 11 -13.13 -11.97 -0.97
C GLN A 11 -14.07 -12.58 0.10
N GLN A 12 -14.02 -13.90 0.30
CA GLN A 12 -14.76 -14.57 1.37
C GLN A 12 -14.20 -14.27 2.76
N ALA A 13 -12.88 -14.04 2.90
CA ALA A 13 -12.26 -13.62 4.16
C ALA A 13 -12.65 -12.18 4.56
N THR A 14 -12.73 -11.25 3.62
CA THR A 14 -13.25 -9.89 3.87
C THR A 14 -14.73 -9.86 4.24
N ALA A 15 -15.55 -10.72 3.65
CA ALA A 15 -16.96 -10.85 4.03
C ALA A 15 -17.13 -11.42 5.46
N ALA A 16 -16.19 -12.27 5.90
CA ALA A 16 -16.17 -12.81 7.25
C ALA A 16 -15.74 -11.79 8.32
N GLU A 17 -14.79 -10.91 8.01
CA GLU A 17 -14.41 -9.80 8.91
C GLU A 17 -15.59 -8.85 9.18
N GLN A 18 -16.39 -8.56 8.15
CA GLN A 18 -17.61 -7.76 8.30
C GLN A 18 -18.66 -8.46 9.17
N PHE A 19 -18.82 -9.78 9.04
CA PHE A 19 -19.75 -10.57 9.85
C PHE A 19 -19.31 -10.66 11.32
N ILE A 20 -18.01 -10.85 11.58
CA ILE A 20 -17.45 -10.95 12.93
C ILE A 20 -17.53 -9.61 13.69
N SER A 21 -17.42 -8.47 13.00
CA SER A 21 -17.55 -7.15 13.63
C SER A 21 -18.94 -6.87 14.25
N SER A 22 -19.95 -7.67 13.89
CA SER A 22 -21.33 -7.51 14.38
C SER A 22 -21.64 -8.29 15.67
N HIS A 23 -20.75 -9.17 16.15
CA HIS A 23 -21.01 -10.03 17.31
C HIS A 23 -19.81 -10.07 18.28
N THR A 24 -19.94 -9.41 19.43
CA THR A 24 -18.94 -9.35 20.52
C THR A 24 -18.75 -10.67 21.24
N ILE A 25 -17.54 -11.26 21.26
CA ILE A 25 -17.09 -12.28 22.25
C ILE A 25 -15.55 -12.13 22.50
N PRO A 26 -15.05 -12.32 23.75
CA PRO A 26 -13.72 -11.87 24.21
C PRO A 26 -12.57 -12.87 23.98
N GLU A 27 -11.35 -12.37 24.15
CA GLU A 27 -10.05 -13.00 23.93
C GLU A 27 -9.80 -14.28 24.76
N ALA A 28 -9.30 -15.34 24.09
CA ALA A 28 -8.12 -16.14 24.50
C ALA A 28 -7.90 -17.32 23.53
N GLY A 29 -6.68 -17.49 23.02
CA GLY A 29 -6.14 -18.78 22.57
C GLY A 29 -6.29 -19.17 21.09
N ALA A 30 -5.17 -19.07 20.37
CA ALA A 30 -4.75 -19.84 19.18
C ALA A 30 -5.53 -19.70 17.84
N PRO A 31 -4.81 -19.53 16.70
CA PRO A 31 -5.41 -19.46 15.35
C PRO A 31 -6.11 -20.73 14.87
N ALA A 32 -5.96 -21.87 15.58
CA ALA A 32 -6.66 -23.12 15.26
C ALA A 32 -8.17 -23.09 15.61
N GLY A 33 -8.58 -22.32 16.62
CA GLY A 33 -9.99 -22.25 17.06
C GLY A 33 -10.90 -21.47 16.11
N ILE A 34 -10.34 -20.48 15.39
CA ILE A 34 -11.06 -19.64 14.43
C ILE A 34 -11.41 -20.45 13.18
N VAL A 35 -10.47 -21.28 12.69
CA VAL A 35 -10.66 -22.14 11.51
C VAL A 35 -11.66 -23.27 11.78
N GLN A 36 -11.64 -23.89 12.97
CA GLN A 36 -12.63 -24.90 13.35
C GLN A 36 -14.06 -24.34 13.46
N ARG A 37 -14.22 -23.12 13.99
CA ARG A 37 -15.54 -22.46 14.05
C ARG A 37 -16.02 -22.02 12.67
N TYR A 38 -15.14 -21.60 11.77
CA TYR A 38 -15.46 -21.28 10.37
C TYR A 38 -16.03 -22.49 9.60
N PHE A 39 -15.43 -23.67 9.76
CA PHE A 39 -15.96 -24.92 9.18
C PHE A 39 -17.31 -25.35 9.76
N SER A 40 -17.63 -24.97 11.01
CA SER A 40 -18.93 -25.27 11.64
C SER A 40 -20.07 -24.41 11.08
N VAL A 41 -19.78 -23.16 10.69
CA VAL A 41 -20.75 -22.23 10.09
C VAL A 41 -21.06 -22.62 8.65
N ILE A 42 -20.05 -23.01 7.88
CA ILE A 42 -20.21 -23.52 6.51
C ILE A 42 -21.01 -24.85 6.48
N ARG A 43 -20.92 -25.65 7.54
CA ARG A 43 -21.73 -26.87 7.68
C ARG A 43 -23.22 -26.56 7.86
N LYS A 44 -23.55 -25.48 8.60
CA LYS A 44 -24.94 -25.03 8.84
C LYS A 44 -25.59 -24.39 7.61
N THR A 45 -24.83 -23.75 6.72
CA THR A 45 -25.36 -23.22 5.45
C THR A 45 -25.56 -24.30 4.39
N SER A 46 -24.82 -25.42 4.47
CA SER A 46 -24.94 -26.56 3.52
C SER A 46 -26.25 -27.36 3.59
N GLU A 47 -27.13 -27.08 4.55
CA GLU A 47 -28.43 -27.75 4.68
C GLU A 47 -29.54 -27.07 3.86
N ARG A 48 -29.29 -25.89 3.25
CA ARG A 48 -30.27 -25.14 2.45
C ARG A 48 -30.03 -25.13 0.94
N ASP A 49 -28.89 -25.65 0.48
CA ASP A 49 -28.48 -25.57 -0.94
C ASP A 49 -28.49 -26.92 -1.66
N SER A 50 -28.64 -26.85 -3.00
CA SER A 50 -28.68 -27.98 -3.93
C SER A 50 -27.54 -28.99 -3.69
N PRO A 51 -27.79 -30.32 -3.78
CA PRO A 51 -26.79 -31.38 -3.56
C PRO A 51 -25.53 -31.28 -4.44
N ALA A 52 -25.59 -30.56 -5.56
CA ALA A 52 -24.43 -30.31 -6.43
C ALA A 52 -23.49 -29.24 -5.85
N VAL A 53 -24.07 -28.16 -5.29
CA VAL A 53 -23.32 -27.06 -4.66
C VAL A 53 -22.62 -27.56 -3.40
N CYS A 54 -23.31 -28.35 -2.57
CA CYS A 54 -22.73 -28.96 -1.38
C CYS A 54 -21.56 -29.93 -1.68
N ARG A 55 -21.62 -30.65 -2.81
CA ARG A 55 -20.52 -31.53 -3.23
C ARG A 55 -19.31 -30.74 -3.75
N SER A 56 -19.54 -29.69 -4.52
CA SER A 56 -18.47 -28.78 -4.98
C SER A 56 -17.77 -28.13 -3.80
N MET A 57 -18.54 -27.56 -2.86
CA MET A 57 -18.00 -26.88 -1.69
C MET A 57 -17.23 -27.81 -0.76
N ARG A 58 -17.72 -29.05 -0.53
CA ARG A 58 -16.97 -30.07 0.23
C ARG A 58 -15.65 -30.45 -0.42
N ARG A 59 -15.60 -30.52 -1.77
CA ARG A 59 -14.34 -30.77 -2.50
C ARG A 59 -13.36 -29.62 -2.37
N THR A 60 -13.83 -28.38 -2.48
CA THR A 60 -12.99 -27.18 -2.31
C THR A 60 -12.44 -27.08 -0.89
N ILE A 61 -13.27 -27.32 0.13
CA ILE A 61 -12.85 -27.36 1.54
C ILE A 61 -11.82 -28.45 1.78
N LYS A 62 -12.07 -29.65 1.24
CA LYS A 62 -11.13 -30.76 1.35
C LYS A 62 -9.80 -30.41 0.67
N SER A 63 -9.84 -29.87 -0.55
CA SER A 63 -8.64 -29.43 -1.28
C SER A 63 -7.87 -28.33 -0.54
N ALA A 64 -8.56 -27.42 0.14
CA ALA A 64 -7.92 -26.38 0.95
C ALA A 64 -7.26 -26.96 2.20
N LYS A 65 -7.90 -27.92 2.87
CA LYS A 65 -7.31 -28.64 4.02
C LYS A 65 -6.11 -29.47 3.60
N ASP A 66 -6.26 -30.27 2.55
CA ASP A 66 -5.20 -31.11 2.01
C ASP A 66 -4.00 -30.24 1.56
N PHE A 67 -4.25 -29.04 1.01
CA PHE A 67 -3.21 -28.06 0.70
C PHE A 67 -2.55 -27.50 1.97
N MET A 68 -3.32 -27.07 2.98
CA MET A 68 -2.78 -26.55 4.25
C MET A 68 -1.99 -27.59 5.05
N GLU A 69 -2.31 -28.87 4.90
CA GLU A 69 -1.60 -30.00 5.50
C GLU A 69 -0.41 -30.48 4.65
N SER A 70 -0.29 -30.00 3.41
CA SER A 70 0.78 -30.41 2.50
C SER A 70 2.14 -29.84 2.88
N ASP A 71 3.19 -30.59 2.54
CA ASP A 71 4.58 -30.10 2.64
C ASP A 71 4.78 -28.82 1.83
N ALA A 72 4.05 -28.62 0.72
CA ALA A 72 4.10 -27.38 -0.05
C ALA A 72 3.62 -26.16 0.77
N PHE A 73 2.54 -26.28 1.54
CA PHE A 73 2.10 -25.20 2.43
C PHE A 73 3.05 -25.04 3.62
N ARG A 74 3.58 -26.12 4.18
CA ARG A 74 4.62 -26.07 5.22
C ARG A 74 5.89 -25.40 4.73
N THR A 75 6.30 -25.65 3.49
CA THR A 75 7.40 -24.94 2.82
C THR A 75 7.03 -23.50 2.58
N ILE A 76 5.81 -23.16 2.14
CA ILE A 76 5.34 -21.76 1.97
C ILE A 76 5.13 -21.03 3.31
N SER A 77 4.96 -21.74 4.42
CA SER A 77 4.83 -21.14 5.77
C SER A 77 6.17 -21.04 6.51
N ASN A 78 7.11 -21.94 6.20
CA ASN A 78 8.47 -21.98 6.78
C ASN A 78 9.47 -21.19 5.93
N ASP A 79 9.32 -21.17 4.61
CA ASP A 79 9.62 -19.97 3.85
C ASP A 79 8.69 -18.93 4.44
N ARG A 80 9.24 -18.07 5.31
CA ARG A 80 8.80 -16.69 5.26
C ARG A 80 8.75 -16.38 3.79
N VAL A 81 7.60 -16.08 3.22
CA VAL A 81 7.52 -15.52 1.88
C VAL A 81 8.28 -14.19 1.96
N THR A 82 9.61 -14.28 1.90
CA THR A 82 10.49 -13.38 1.21
C THR A 82 9.93 -13.36 -0.18
N VAL A 83 8.93 -12.50 -0.38
CA VAL A 83 8.77 -11.88 -1.67
C VAL A 83 10.15 -11.25 -1.91
N ASN A 84 10.93 -11.92 -2.76
CA ASN A 84 12.12 -11.49 -3.49
C ASN A 84 13.31 -10.92 -2.71
N GLY A 85 14.40 -11.70 -2.71
CA GLY A 85 15.78 -11.22 -2.81
C GLY A 85 16.35 -10.57 -1.55
N ASP A 86 17.68 -10.47 -1.50
CA ASP A 86 18.41 -9.59 -0.58
C ASP A 86 18.01 -8.14 -0.88
N ARG A 87 16.84 -7.72 -0.40
CA ARG A 87 16.39 -6.33 -0.47
C ARG A 87 17.25 -5.51 0.47
N GLU A 88 17.69 -4.36 0.00
CA GLU A 88 18.23 -3.35 0.91
C GLU A 88 17.06 -2.83 1.76
N LYS A 89 16.94 -3.40 2.95
CA LYS A 89 15.94 -3.00 3.93
C LYS A 89 16.53 -1.87 4.76
N LEU A 90 15.84 -0.74 4.76
CA LEU A 90 16.27 0.41 5.53
C LEU A 90 16.18 0.09 7.04
N SER A 91 16.99 0.78 7.83
CA SER A 91 16.96 0.73 9.30
C SER A 91 16.48 2.07 9.85
N ILE A 92 15.25 2.43 9.47
CA ILE A 92 14.56 3.65 9.89
C ILE A 92 13.99 3.49 11.28
N PHE A 93 13.28 2.39 11.55
CA PHE A 93 12.58 2.16 12.82
C PHE A 93 13.59 2.10 13.96
N CYS A 94 13.27 2.82 15.04
CA CYS A 94 14.11 2.90 16.23
C CYS A 94 15.54 3.42 15.94
N SER A 95 15.72 4.26 14.93
CA SER A 95 17.00 4.93 14.64
C SER A 95 17.40 5.97 15.69
N THR A 96 16.45 6.49 16.46
CA THR A 96 16.72 7.34 17.63
C THR A 96 17.35 6.56 18.79
N SER A 97 18.25 7.18 19.55
CA SER A 97 18.99 6.50 20.63
C SER A 97 18.11 6.13 21.83
N GLU A 98 17.13 6.95 22.16
CA GLU A 98 16.25 6.76 23.32
C GLU A 98 14.79 6.99 22.96
N HIS A 99 13.89 6.27 23.62
CA HIS A 99 12.44 6.48 23.49
C HIS A 99 11.77 6.44 24.86
N HIS A 100 11.05 7.51 25.18
CA HIS A 100 10.39 7.72 26.46
C HIS A 100 8.89 7.41 26.34
N ALA A 101 8.32 6.65 27.27
CA ALA A 101 6.92 6.21 27.17
C ALA A 101 6.21 6.12 28.53
N LEU A 102 4.88 6.15 28.49
CA LEU A 102 3.99 5.93 29.62
C LEU A 102 3.98 4.45 29.98
N THR A 103 4.41 4.12 31.21
CA THR A 103 4.42 2.75 31.73
C THR A 103 3.38 2.53 32.83
N SER A 104 2.81 3.61 33.36
CA SER A 104 1.84 3.56 34.45
C SER A 104 0.77 4.66 34.37
N ALA A 105 -0.27 4.52 35.18
CA ALA A 105 -1.29 5.56 35.36
C ALA A 105 -0.73 6.82 36.04
N GLY A 106 0.32 6.69 36.86
CA GLY A 106 1.02 7.82 37.49
C GLY A 106 1.66 8.72 36.44
N ASP A 107 2.34 8.13 35.46
CA ASP A 107 2.98 8.84 34.35
C ASP A 107 1.94 9.66 33.55
N ARG A 108 0.77 9.07 33.30
CA ARG A 108 -0.34 9.72 32.59
C ARG A 108 -0.82 10.99 33.30
N SER A 109 -0.85 10.98 34.64
CA SER A 109 -1.32 12.13 35.42
C SER A 109 -0.44 13.37 35.24
N LEU A 110 0.86 13.18 34.97
CA LEU A 110 1.83 14.26 34.73
C LEU A 110 1.56 15.04 33.44
N LEU A 111 0.87 14.41 32.49
CA LEU A 111 0.60 14.94 31.15
C LEU A 111 -0.85 15.39 30.96
N SER A 112 -1.72 15.10 31.93
CA SER A 112 -3.14 15.45 31.86
C SER A 112 -3.32 16.96 31.66
N GLY A 113 -4.08 17.35 30.64
CA GLY A 113 -4.34 18.75 30.29
C GLY A 113 -3.21 19.47 29.56
N ARG A 114 -2.07 18.83 29.31
CA ARG A 114 -0.92 19.42 28.58
C ARG A 114 -0.83 18.96 27.14
N VAL A 115 -1.22 17.71 26.88
CA VAL A 115 -1.14 17.08 25.56
C VAL A 115 -2.50 16.53 25.16
N CYS A 116 -2.73 16.32 23.85
CA CYS A 116 -4.02 15.82 23.38
C CYS A 116 -4.15 14.31 23.60
N SER A 117 -5.36 13.78 23.43
CA SER A 117 -5.62 12.33 23.56
C SER A 117 -4.73 11.49 22.66
N MET A 118 -4.46 11.95 21.44
CA MET A 118 -3.62 11.19 20.52
C MET A 118 -2.14 11.20 20.90
N ASP A 119 -1.62 12.35 21.34
CA ASP A 119 -0.26 12.46 21.85
C ASP A 119 -0.03 11.47 23.00
N MET A 120 -0.98 11.36 23.93
CA MET A 120 -0.92 10.36 25.01
C MET A 120 -0.93 8.92 24.50
N VAL A 121 -1.69 8.63 23.44
CA VAL A 121 -1.72 7.30 22.84
C VAL A 121 -0.38 6.96 22.20
N LEU A 122 0.26 7.92 21.53
CA LEU A 122 1.57 7.71 20.90
C LEU A 122 2.69 7.51 21.92
N MET A 123 2.59 8.16 23.08
CA MET A 123 3.49 7.92 24.20
C MET A 123 3.15 6.64 24.99
N SER A 124 2.17 5.82 24.59
CA SER A 124 1.84 4.59 25.32
C SER A 124 2.93 3.52 25.18
N SER A 125 3.05 2.62 26.16
CA SER A 125 3.95 1.45 26.11
C SER A 125 3.17 0.13 26.08
N ARG A 126 3.89 -0.99 25.93
CA ARG A 126 3.28 -2.32 25.93
C ARG A 126 2.57 -2.66 27.24
N SER A 127 3.09 -2.21 28.37
CA SER A 127 2.48 -2.42 29.70
C SER A 127 1.29 -1.48 29.94
N PHE A 128 1.16 -0.41 29.16
CA PHE A 128 0.12 0.60 29.33
C PHE A 128 -0.39 1.13 27.98
N LEU A 129 -1.08 0.27 27.23
CA LEU A 129 -1.40 0.49 25.80
C LEU A 129 -2.37 1.64 25.50
N MET A 130 -3.18 2.12 26.45
CA MET A 130 -4.16 3.22 26.19
C MET A 130 -5.21 2.92 25.09
N ASN A 131 -5.56 1.64 24.86
CA ASN A 131 -6.52 1.21 23.83
C ASN A 131 -7.88 1.93 23.91
N ASP A 132 -8.42 2.11 25.11
CA ASP A 132 -9.71 2.78 25.29
C ASP A 132 -9.68 4.26 24.87
N VAL A 133 -8.53 4.92 25.04
CA VAL A 133 -8.34 6.32 24.64
C VAL A 133 -8.23 6.41 23.12
N PHE A 134 -7.46 5.51 22.51
CA PHE A 134 -7.35 5.42 21.06
C PHE A 134 -8.70 5.15 20.39
N ASN A 135 -9.42 4.12 20.83
CA ASN A 135 -10.71 3.73 20.27
C ASN A 135 -11.79 4.82 20.43
N ARG A 136 -11.73 5.61 21.51
CA ARG A 136 -12.62 6.77 21.69
C ARG A 136 -12.24 7.91 20.76
N THR A 137 -10.94 8.19 20.61
CA THR A 137 -10.43 9.22 19.71
C THR A 137 -10.81 8.91 18.26
N LEU A 138 -10.60 7.67 17.81
CA LEU A 138 -10.97 7.21 16.47
C LEU A 138 -12.48 7.37 16.22
N ARG A 139 -13.32 6.92 17.16
CA ARG A 139 -14.79 7.09 17.08
C ARG A 139 -15.21 8.55 17.01
N SER A 140 -14.58 9.41 17.80
CA SER A 140 -14.87 10.85 17.80
C SER A 140 -14.52 11.49 16.46
N ILE A 141 -13.36 11.14 15.86
CA ILE A 141 -12.97 11.63 14.53
C ILE A 141 -13.95 11.16 13.46
N VAL A 142 -14.36 9.89 13.47
CA VAL A 142 -15.34 9.36 12.51
C VAL A 142 -16.70 10.05 12.65
N GLN A 143 -17.13 10.34 13.88
CA GLN A 143 -18.37 11.06 14.13
C GLN A 143 -18.30 12.52 13.66
N ALA A 144 -17.21 13.23 13.96
CA ALA A 144 -16.97 14.58 13.45
C ALA A 144 -16.94 14.61 11.91
N ARG A 145 -16.28 13.59 11.32
CA ARG A 145 -16.39 13.09 9.94
C ARG A 145 -17.74 13.36 9.28
N ARG A 146 -18.75 12.77 9.91
CA ARG A 146 -20.13 12.64 9.41
C ARG A 146 -20.99 13.87 9.70
N ASN A 147 -20.62 14.65 10.71
CA ASN A 147 -21.39 15.80 11.17
C ASN A 147 -20.83 17.10 10.58
N THR A 148 -21.16 17.38 9.31
CA THR A 148 -20.68 18.54 8.55
C THR A 148 -21.34 19.89 8.91
N THR A 149 -22.04 19.97 10.04
CA THR A 149 -22.89 21.13 10.41
C THR A 149 -22.21 22.17 11.30
N SER A 150 -20.95 21.99 11.69
CA SER A 150 -20.23 22.95 12.54
C SER A 150 -18.97 23.47 11.84
N GLU A 151 -18.85 24.80 11.75
CA GLU A 151 -17.75 25.51 11.07
C GLU A 151 -16.36 25.21 11.65
N HIS A 152 -16.29 24.59 12.84
CA HIS A 152 -15.05 24.23 13.54
C HIS A 152 -14.85 22.71 13.68
N SER A 153 -15.81 21.89 13.25
CA SER A 153 -15.69 20.43 13.22
C SER A 153 -15.37 19.97 11.81
N GLY A 154 -14.17 19.46 11.58
CA GLY A 154 -13.81 18.86 10.29
C GLY A 154 -12.45 19.25 9.73
N VAL A 155 -11.66 20.09 10.40
CA VAL A 155 -10.26 20.29 9.99
C VAL A 155 -9.43 19.20 10.67
N GLY A 156 -8.97 18.21 9.90
CA GLY A 156 -8.06 17.19 10.41
C GLY A 156 -6.68 17.78 10.78
N PRO A 157 -5.77 16.93 11.26
CA PRO A 157 -4.44 17.36 11.67
C PRO A 157 -3.69 18.05 10.52
N ALA A 158 -2.96 19.11 10.85
CA ALA A 158 -2.04 19.76 9.92
C ALA A 158 -0.93 18.79 9.49
N MET A 159 -0.34 19.02 8.31
CA MET A 159 0.70 18.18 7.72
C MET A 159 1.85 17.86 8.70
N HIS A 160 2.41 18.89 9.35
CA HIS A 160 3.51 18.72 10.31
C HIS A 160 3.14 17.85 11.52
N VAL A 161 1.85 17.79 11.90
CA VAL A 161 1.36 16.93 12.99
C VAL A 161 1.30 15.47 12.52
N CYS A 162 0.75 15.22 11.32
CA CYS A 162 0.74 13.88 10.74
C CYS A 162 2.16 13.31 10.59
N LEU A 163 3.08 14.14 10.09
CA LEU A 163 4.48 13.78 9.93
C LEU A 163 5.14 13.50 11.28
N ALA A 164 4.94 14.38 12.27
CA ALA A 164 5.45 14.17 13.62
C ALA A 164 4.93 12.88 14.25
N TRP A 165 3.64 12.56 14.07
CA TRP A 165 3.05 11.32 14.56
C TRP A 165 3.68 10.08 13.90
N LEU A 166 3.86 10.07 12.58
CA LEU A 166 4.50 8.95 11.87
C LEU A 166 5.96 8.75 12.33
N CYS A 167 6.74 9.84 12.40
CA CYS A 167 8.16 9.77 12.78
C CYS A 167 8.34 9.36 14.24
N HIS A 168 7.55 9.93 15.16
CA HIS A 168 7.60 9.55 16.56
C HIS A 168 7.14 8.11 16.79
N ALA A 169 6.08 7.67 16.10
CA ALA A 169 5.61 6.29 16.16
C ALA A 169 6.67 5.30 15.64
N ALA A 170 7.35 5.63 14.55
CA ALA A 170 8.46 4.84 14.01
C ALA A 170 9.76 5.00 14.82
N GLN A 171 9.81 5.98 15.74
CA GLN A 171 10.98 6.34 16.54
C GLN A 171 12.19 6.72 15.66
N CYS A 172 11.94 7.50 14.60
CA CYS A 172 12.94 7.99 13.67
C CYS A 172 12.96 9.51 13.59
N SER A 173 14.01 10.08 12.99
CA SER A 173 14.04 11.51 12.70
C SER A 173 13.18 11.84 11.48
N VAL A 174 12.69 13.08 11.40
CA VAL A 174 11.92 13.53 10.24
C VAL A 174 12.76 13.47 8.96
N SER A 175 14.04 13.82 9.06
CA SER A 175 15.00 13.79 7.95
C SER A 175 15.24 12.40 7.36
N ASP A 176 14.97 11.32 8.10
CA ASP A 176 15.20 9.95 7.60
C ASP A 176 14.14 9.51 6.58
N VAL A 177 12.98 10.18 6.56
CA VAL A 177 11.78 9.70 5.87
C VAL A 177 11.20 10.65 4.83
N VAL A 178 11.61 11.92 4.83
CA VAL A 178 11.17 12.92 3.83
C VAL A 178 12.11 12.94 2.62
N PRO A 179 11.66 13.47 1.45
CA PRO A 179 12.53 13.62 0.30
C PRO A 179 13.74 14.50 0.59
N GLY A 180 14.86 14.22 -0.05
CA GLY A 180 16.07 15.04 0.08
C GLY A 180 15.81 16.49 -0.32
N GLY A 181 16.20 17.44 0.55
CA GLY A 181 15.97 18.88 0.34
C GLY A 181 14.72 19.44 1.02
N GLU A 182 13.80 18.59 1.47
CA GLU A 182 12.62 19.00 2.25
C GLU A 182 12.96 19.13 3.74
N ILE A 183 12.43 20.17 4.40
CA ILE A 183 12.67 20.43 5.82
C ILE A 183 11.35 20.76 6.52
N PHE A 184 11.06 20.06 7.61
CA PHE A 184 9.82 20.22 8.38
C PHE A 184 10.10 20.62 9.84
N PRO A 185 10.60 21.84 10.09
CA PRO A 185 11.01 22.26 11.44
C PRO A 185 9.83 22.29 12.43
N HIS A 186 8.61 22.48 11.93
CA HIS A 186 7.40 22.41 12.76
C HIS A 186 7.05 20.99 13.21
N ALA A 187 7.40 19.97 12.42
CA ALA A 187 7.22 18.57 12.83
C ALA A 187 8.25 18.22 13.90
N ASP A 188 9.53 18.55 13.69
CA ASP A 188 10.59 18.35 14.70
C ASP A 188 10.29 19.07 16.02
N ARG A 189 9.81 20.31 15.93
CA ARG A 189 9.39 21.06 17.12
C ARG A 189 8.20 20.38 17.81
N TYR A 190 7.21 19.90 17.05
CA TYR A 190 6.06 19.19 17.61
C TYR A 190 6.49 17.93 18.36
N ILE A 191 7.39 17.12 17.79
CA ILE A 191 7.93 15.92 18.43
C ILE A 191 8.59 16.30 19.77
N ARG A 192 9.54 17.23 19.74
CA ARG A 192 10.30 17.66 20.94
C ARG A 192 9.43 18.26 22.03
N GLU A 193 8.47 19.11 21.68
CA GLU A 193 7.67 19.85 22.67
C GLU A 193 6.51 19.01 23.24
N ARG A 194 5.95 18.09 22.44
CA ARG A 194 4.70 17.40 22.80
C ARG A 194 4.86 15.90 23.02
N LEU A 195 5.70 15.23 22.24
CA LEU A 195 5.80 13.76 22.26
C LEU A 195 7.03 13.26 23.03
N GLU A 196 8.12 14.02 23.06
CA GLU A 196 9.31 13.71 23.84
C GLU A 196 9.20 14.29 25.25
N GLN A 197 8.78 13.45 26.20
CA GLN A 197 8.64 13.84 27.60
C GLN A 197 9.77 13.22 28.41
N ALA A 198 10.88 13.95 28.58
CA ALA A 198 12.08 13.49 29.30
C ALA A 198 11.85 13.08 30.78
N LYS A 199 10.66 13.37 31.33
CA LYS A 199 10.25 12.94 32.68
C LYS A 199 9.66 11.53 32.71
N LEU A 200 9.34 10.95 31.56
CA LEU A 200 8.85 9.59 31.44
C LEU A 200 10.02 8.59 31.50
N PRO A 201 9.78 7.31 31.83
CA PRO A 201 10.82 6.30 31.76
C PRO A 201 11.25 6.01 30.31
N VAL A 202 12.54 5.73 30.13
CA VAL A 202 13.13 5.25 28.88
C VAL A 202 12.81 3.76 28.71
N LEU A 203 12.36 3.37 27.53
CA LEU A 203 12.08 1.96 27.22
C LEU A 203 13.35 1.18 26.83
N PRO A 204 13.47 -0.08 27.27
CA PRO A 204 14.53 -0.98 26.82
C PRO A 204 14.53 -1.21 25.30
N GLU A 205 15.72 -1.32 24.69
CA GLU A 205 15.87 -1.46 23.23
C GLU A 205 15.06 -2.61 22.63
N ASN A 206 14.99 -3.75 23.30
CA ASN A 206 14.28 -4.94 22.84
C ASN A 206 12.75 -4.76 22.75
N GLU A 207 12.18 -3.82 23.50
CA GLU A 207 10.74 -3.54 23.48
C GLU A 207 10.35 -2.47 22.43
N ARG A 208 11.33 -1.68 22.00
CA ARG A 208 11.10 -0.51 21.13
C ARG A 208 10.58 -0.87 19.75
N THR A 209 11.08 -1.96 19.15
CA THR A 209 10.68 -2.36 17.78
C THR A 209 9.22 -2.79 17.71
N GLU A 210 8.78 -3.66 18.64
CA GLU A 210 7.38 -4.10 18.69
C GLU A 210 6.44 -2.92 18.96
N LEU A 211 6.85 -2.02 19.87
CA LEU A 211 6.11 -0.80 20.13
C LEU A 211 6.02 0.10 18.89
N ALA A 212 7.12 0.29 18.15
CA ALA A 212 7.13 1.12 16.95
C ALA A 212 6.15 0.58 15.89
N ILE A 213 6.19 -0.73 15.62
CA ILE A 213 5.23 -1.39 14.71
C ILE A 213 3.79 -1.11 15.13
N PHE A 214 3.50 -1.27 16.43
CA PHE A 214 2.17 -1.06 16.97
C PHE A 214 1.70 0.40 16.89
N GLN A 215 2.57 1.36 17.21
CA GLN A 215 2.24 2.78 17.15
C GLN A 215 2.09 3.27 15.70
N VAL A 216 2.94 2.82 14.78
CA VAL A 216 2.81 3.13 13.35
C VAL A 216 1.46 2.65 12.83
N CYS A 217 1.04 1.43 13.19
CA CYS A 217 -0.28 0.92 12.85
C CYS A 217 -1.41 1.85 13.33
N ARG A 218 -1.31 2.39 14.55
CA ARG A 218 -2.32 3.32 15.09
C ARG A 218 -2.36 4.65 14.36
N VAL A 219 -1.19 5.20 13.99
CA VAL A 219 -1.13 6.43 13.20
C VAL A 219 -1.74 6.20 11.83
N LEU A 220 -1.39 5.09 11.17
CA LEU A 220 -1.98 4.74 9.87
C LEU A 220 -3.50 4.58 9.97
N ASP A 221 -4.01 3.86 10.98
CA ASP A 221 -5.46 3.73 11.23
C ASP A 221 -6.15 5.09 11.39
N LEU A 222 -5.52 6.07 12.03
CA LEU A 222 -6.08 7.42 12.11
C LEU A 222 -6.08 8.13 10.77
N LEU A 223 -4.99 8.02 10.01
CA LEU A 223 -4.89 8.61 8.67
C LEU A 223 -5.91 8.01 7.71
N THR A 224 -6.43 6.79 7.95
CA THR A 224 -7.57 6.25 7.17
C THR A 224 -8.87 7.02 7.38
N VAL A 225 -9.07 7.68 8.52
CA VAL A 225 -10.36 8.32 8.86
C VAL A 225 -10.29 9.84 9.02
N CYS A 226 -9.11 10.42 9.22
CA CYS A 226 -8.91 11.86 9.34
C CYS A 226 -9.42 12.62 8.09
N ASP A 227 -9.94 13.82 8.33
CA ASP A 227 -10.31 14.75 7.25
C ASP A 227 -9.09 15.55 6.80
N LEU A 228 -8.52 15.16 5.66
CA LEU A 228 -7.30 15.76 5.13
C LEU A 228 -7.58 16.77 4.00
N ARG A 229 -8.83 17.22 3.84
CA ARG A 229 -9.24 18.14 2.75
C ARG A 229 -8.55 19.50 2.80
N SER A 230 -8.12 19.93 3.98
CA SER A 230 -7.39 21.18 4.17
C SER A 230 -5.92 21.11 3.75
N GLN A 231 -5.39 19.91 3.51
CA GLN A 231 -4.00 19.72 3.11
C GLN A 231 -3.83 19.95 1.61
N SER A 232 -2.73 20.61 1.22
CA SER A 232 -2.43 20.84 -0.19
C SER A 232 -2.13 19.52 -0.92
N PRO A 233 -2.19 19.50 -2.26
CA PRO A 233 -1.69 18.36 -3.05
C PRO A 233 -0.26 17.94 -2.68
N VAL A 234 0.63 18.92 -2.50
CA VAL A 234 2.04 18.71 -2.13
C VAL A 234 2.16 18.11 -0.73
N ASP A 235 1.45 18.63 0.27
CA ASP A 235 1.49 18.04 1.62
C ASP A 235 1.08 16.56 1.61
N ARG A 236 0.04 16.24 0.84
CA ARG A 236 -0.47 14.88 0.71
C ARG A 236 0.50 13.96 -0.03
N SER A 237 1.21 14.46 -1.06
CA SER A 237 2.23 13.66 -1.74
C SER A 237 3.39 13.31 -0.80
N ILE A 238 3.83 14.25 0.04
CA ILE A 238 4.87 14.00 1.05
C ILE A 238 4.41 12.97 2.10
N LEU A 239 3.14 12.99 2.53
CA LEU A 239 2.64 11.95 3.43
C LEU A 239 2.70 10.56 2.81
N ILE A 240 2.31 10.42 1.55
CA ILE A 240 2.37 9.14 0.84
C ILE A 240 3.84 8.71 0.70
N PHE A 241 4.74 9.63 0.36
CA PHE A 241 6.18 9.39 0.30
C PHE A 241 6.71 8.82 1.62
N VAL A 242 6.43 9.47 2.74
CA VAL A 242 6.87 9.05 4.07
C VAL A 242 6.33 7.66 4.43
N ILE A 243 5.04 7.41 4.15
CA ILE A 243 4.44 6.09 4.36
C ILE A 243 5.17 5.04 3.52
N CYS A 244 5.40 5.30 2.23
CA CYS A 244 6.13 4.39 1.35
C CYS A 244 7.57 4.15 1.82
N ARG A 245 8.28 5.17 2.28
CA ARG A 245 9.64 5.06 2.82
C ARG A 245 9.68 4.20 4.09
N LEU A 246 8.70 4.36 4.99
CA LEU A 246 8.56 3.51 6.19
C LEU A 246 8.29 2.04 5.82
N LEU A 247 7.56 1.76 4.74
CA LEU A 247 7.33 0.38 4.29
C LEU A 247 8.60 -0.36 3.88
N LEU A 248 9.68 0.36 3.55
CA LEU A 248 10.97 -0.22 3.19
C LEU A 248 11.82 -0.62 4.40
N ASP A 249 11.38 -0.29 5.62
CA ASP A 249 12.08 -0.69 6.83
C ASP A 249 12.08 -2.22 7.00
N ARG A 250 13.18 -2.76 7.56
CA ARG A 250 13.33 -4.19 7.80
C ARG A 250 12.29 -4.80 8.74
N ASN A 251 11.75 -3.98 9.65
CA ASN A 251 10.77 -4.36 10.67
C ASN A 251 9.32 -4.22 10.18
N THR A 252 9.11 -3.73 8.96
CA THR A 252 7.77 -3.66 8.36
C THR A 252 7.17 -5.05 8.20
N CYS A 253 5.86 -5.15 8.42
CA CYS A 253 5.09 -6.39 8.35
C CYS A 253 3.79 -6.21 7.54
N CYS A 254 3.11 -7.31 7.22
CA CYS A 254 1.87 -7.28 6.44
C CYS A 254 0.78 -6.38 7.06
N ALA A 255 0.73 -6.26 8.39
CA ALA A 255 -0.24 -5.39 9.07
C ALA A 255 0.01 -3.90 8.75
N ILE A 256 1.28 -3.48 8.74
CA ILE A 256 1.65 -2.11 8.35
C ILE A 256 1.31 -1.88 6.88
N HIS A 257 1.65 -2.81 5.98
CA HIS A 257 1.29 -2.71 4.55
C HIS A 257 -0.21 -2.51 4.33
N ASN A 258 -1.05 -3.33 4.98
CA ASN A 258 -2.50 -3.23 4.83
C ASN A 258 -3.02 -1.88 5.33
N LYS A 259 -2.55 -1.41 6.49
CA LYS A 259 -2.97 -0.11 7.05
C LYS A 259 -2.44 1.07 6.24
N ALA A 260 -1.23 0.97 5.72
CA ALA A 260 -0.63 1.95 4.83
C ALA A 260 -1.45 2.09 3.55
N SER A 261 -1.86 0.97 2.95
CA SER A 261 -2.73 0.94 1.78
C SER A 261 -4.04 1.70 2.01
N LEU A 262 -4.72 1.47 3.14
CA LEU A 262 -5.95 2.18 3.48
C LEU A 262 -5.71 3.67 3.77
N ALA A 263 -4.58 4.01 4.40
CA ALA A 263 -4.21 5.39 4.69
C ALA A 263 -3.92 6.17 3.40
N ILE A 264 -3.15 5.58 2.48
CA ILE A 264 -2.85 6.15 1.16
C ILE A 264 -4.14 6.39 0.37
N GLU A 265 -5.08 5.45 0.40
CA GLU A 265 -6.39 5.62 -0.22
C GLU A 265 -7.13 6.85 0.32
N ASN A 266 -7.20 7.03 1.65
CA ASN A 266 -7.86 8.20 2.24
C ASN A 266 -7.09 9.50 1.96
N ILE A 267 -5.75 9.49 1.94
CA ILE A 267 -4.93 10.68 1.64
C ILE A 267 -5.18 11.15 0.20
N LEU A 268 -5.09 10.23 -0.78
CA LEU A 268 -5.34 10.57 -2.19
C LEU A 268 -6.79 11.00 -2.42
N ASN A 269 -7.75 10.28 -1.85
CA ASN A 269 -9.17 10.56 -2.00
C ASN A 269 -9.71 11.65 -1.05
N ALA A 270 -8.85 12.30 -0.28
CA ALA A 270 -9.27 13.33 0.68
C ALA A 270 -10.12 14.41 0.00
N SER A 271 -9.73 14.83 -1.21
CA SER A 271 -10.47 15.78 -2.03
C SER A 271 -10.50 15.30 -3.48
N SER A 272 -11.70 15.06 -4.02
CA SER A 272 -11.90 14.64 -5.41
C SER A 272 -11.40 15.68 -6.41
N LEU A 273 -11.53 16.98 -6.09
CA LEU A 273 -11.09 18.09 -6.95
C LEU A 273 -9.58 18.13 -7.15
N THR A 274 -8.81 17.59 -6.21
CA THR A 274 -7.36 17.72 -6.16
C THR A 274 -6.64 16.38 -6.07
N LYS A 275 -7.38 15.26 -6.22
CA LYS A 275 -6.81 13.91 -6.24
C LYS A 275 -5.74 13.78 -7.31
N ARG A 276 -6.03 14.25 -8.53
CA ARG A 276 -5.09 14.19 -9.66
C ARG A 276 -3.85 15.05 -9.43
N ALA A 277 -4.02 16.26 -8.89
CA ALA A 277 -2.89 17.11 -8.51
C ALA A 277 -1.98 16.41 -7.49
N ALA A 278 -2.55 15.82 -6.42
CA ALA A 278 -1.75 15.13 -5.41
C ALA A 278 -0.99 13.92 -5.98
N LEU A 279 -1.61 13.19 -6.92
CA LEU A 279 -0.96 12.09 -7.63
C LEU A 279 0.19 12.57 -8.52
N VAL A 280 0.02 13.68 -9.25
CA VAL A 280 1.06 14.26 -10.11
C VAL A 280 2.26 14.66 -9.24
N GLU A 281 2.01 15.41 -8.16
CA GLU A 281 3.04 15.79 -7.20
C GLU A 281 3.76 14.56 -6.62
N PHE A 282 3.02 13.51 -6.28
CA PHE A 282 3.61 12.28 -5.76
C PHE A 282 4.43 11.52 -6.82
N SER A 283 3.98 11.51 -8.08
CA SER A 283 4.69 10.86 -9.18
C SER A 283 6.07 11.49 -9.41
N ASN A 284 6.20 12.81 -9.20
CA ASN A 284 7.45 13.54 -9.38
C ASN A 284 8.51 13.20 -8.32
N ILE A 285 8.09 12.77 -7.13
CA ILE A 285 8.98 12.39 -6.03
C ILE A 285 9.06 10.88 -5.81
N PHE A 286 8.34 10.08 -6.61
CA PHE A 286 8.23 8.63 -6.38
C PHE A 286 9.57 7.90 -6.50
N SER A 287 10.40 8.25 -7.50
CA SER A 287 11.73 7.64 -7.67
C SER A 287 12.67 7.94 -6.51
N LEU A 288 12.48 9.07 -5.81
CA LEU A 288 13.30 9.47 -4.66
C LEU A 288 13.05 8.60 -3.42
N ILE A 289 12.03 7.72 -3.44
CA ILE A 289 11.73 6.82 -2.33
C ILE A 289 12.83 5.79 -2.14
N SER A 290 13.54 5.35 -3.19
CA SER A 290 14.60 4.35 -3.12
C SER A 290 15.34 4.23 -4.45
N ASP A 291 16.66 4.06 -4.39
CA ASP A 291 17.49 3.77 -5.58
C ASP A 291 17.31 2.31 -6.05
N ASP A 292 16.89 1.39 -5.16
CA ASP A 292 16.54 0.02 -5.54
C ASP A 292 15.13 -0.07 -6.16
N LEU A 293 15.08 -0.49 -7.42
CA LEU A 293 13.85 -0.69 -8.17
C LEU A 293 12.93 -1.77 -7.56
N THR A 294 13.47 -2.77 -6.86
CA THR A 294 12.66 -3.77 -6.14
C THR A 294 11.86 -3.15 -5.00
N ASN A 295 12.47 -2.18 -4.31
CA ASN A 295 11.81 -1.40 -3.26
C ASN A 295 10.74 -0.48 -3.86
N LEU A 296 11.03 0.20 -4.97
CA LEU A 296 10.02 1.00 -5.68
C LEU A 296 8.83 0.15 -6.17
N LYS A 297 9.09 -1.07 -6.66
CA LYS A 297 8.02 -2.02 -6.99
C LYS A 297 7.16 -2.36 -5.77
N LEU A 298 7.74 -2.52 -4.59
CA LEU A 298 6.97 -2.79 -3.36
C LEU A 298 6.02 -1.63 -3.03
N CYS A 299 6.50 -0.40 -3.14
CA CYS A 299 5.68 0.80 -2.94
C CYS A 299 4.57 0.90 -4.00
N HIS A 300 4.91 0.65 -5.27
CA HIS A 300 3.94 0.59 -6.38
C HIS A 300 2.84 -0.44 -6.14
N ASP A 301 3.20 -1.66 -5.70
CA ASP A 301 2.24 -2.70 -5.35
C ASP A 301 1.36 -2.30 -4.17
N CYS A 302 1.90 -1.63 -3.15
CA CYS A 302 1.10 -1.11 -2.04
C CYS A 302 0.06 -0.09 -2.51
N ILE A 303 0.44 0.79 -3.43
CA ILE A 303 -0.46 1.80 -4.00
C ILE A 303 -1.52 1.13 -4.87
N ARG A 304 -1.15 0.13 -5.67
CA ARG A 304 -2.10 -0.67 -6.46
C ARG A 304 -3.14 -1.38 -5.60
N LEU A 305 -2.76 -1.80 -4.39
CA LEU A 305 -3.66 -2.44 -3.42
C LEU A 305 -4.50 -1.41 -2.65
N SER A 306 -4.10 -0.15 -2.65
CA SER A 306 -4.94 0.96 -2.20
C SER A 306 -6.01 1.11 -3.28
N MET A 307 -7.30 1.22 -2.95
CA MET A 307 -8.39 1.25 -3.95
C MET A 307 -8.44 2.58 -4.74
N VAL A 308 -7.29 3.01 -5.24
CA VAL A 308 -7.06 4.21 -6.05
C VAL A 308 -7.32 3.90 -7.52
N ASP A 309 -7.50 4.95 -8.33
CA ASP A 309 -7.76 4.76 -9.75
C ASP A 309 -6.55 4.07 -10.41
N PRO A 310 -6.76 3.05 -11.26
CA PRO A 310 -5.63 2.32 -11.84
C PRO A 310 -4.68 3.16 -12.70
N SER A 311 -5.16 4.31 -13.19
CA SER A 311 -4.33 5.33 -13.86
C SER A 311 -3.22 5.89 -12.93
N CYS A 312 -3.38 5.80 -11.61
CA CYS A 312 -2.35 6.17 -10.63
C CYS A 312 -1.09 5.32 -10.80
N CYS A 313 -1.24 3.99 -10.90
CA CYS A 313 -0.11 3.08 -11.04
C CYS A 313 0.64 3.30 -12.35
N LEU A 314 -0.09 3.61 -13.42
CA LEU A 314 0.48 3.97 -14.71
C LEU A 314 1.26 5.29 -14.65
N SER A 315 0.73 6.32 -13.99
CA SER A 315 1.44 7.59 -13.77
C SER A 315 2.76 7.38 -13.04
N LEU A 316 2.74 6.64 -11.93
CA LEU A 316 3.94 6.34 -11.14
C LEU A 316 4.99 5.56 -11.94
N LEU A 317 4.54 4.55 -12.70
CA LEU A 317 5.44 3.81 -13.57
C LEU A 317 6.04 4.73 -14.64
N SER A 318 5.22 5.52 -15.33
CA SER A 318 5.72 6.39 -16.40
C SER A 318 6.75 7.41 -15.90
N SER A 319 6.53 8.02 -14.72
CA SER A 319 7.47 8.93 -14.09
C SER A 319 8.78 8.21 -13.72
N LEU A 320 8.67 7.00 -13.17
CA LEU A 320 9.84 6.17 -12.87
C LEU A 320 10.63 5.81 -14.14
N LEU A 321 9.96 5.47 -15.24
CA LEU A 321 10.63 5.16 -16.50
C LEU A 321 11.33 6.38 -17.09
N ILE A 322 10.74 7.58 -17.01
CA ILE A 322 11.39 8.84 -17.37
C ILE A 322 12.67 9.03 -16.53
N HIS A 323 12.58 8.82 -15.22
CA HIS A 323 13.71 8.96 -14.33
C HIS A 323 14.85 7.99 -14.66
N ILE A 324 14.53 6.70 -14.87
CA ILE A 324 15.54 5.66 -15.19
C ILE A 324 16.19 5.91 -16.56
N SER A 325 15.40 6.33 -17.55
CA SER A 325 15.91 6.61 -18.91
C SER A 325 16.60 7.98 -19.03
N GLU A 326 16.48 8.84 -18.01
CA GLU A 326 16.93 10.25 -18.03
C GLU A 326 16.27 11.09 -19.14
N ARG A 327 15.08 10.70 -19.62
CA ARG A 327 14.36 11.31 -20.75
C ARG A 327 13.32 12.34 -20.28
N ALA A 328 13.77 13.37 -19.56
CA ALA A 328 12.88 14.38 -18.96
C ALA A 328 11.99 15.11 -20.00
N GLU A 329 12.42 15.18 -21.26
CA GLU A 329 11.62 15.75 -22.36
C GLU A 329 10.34 14.96 -22.68
N CYS A 330 10.24 13.71 -22.21
CA CYS A 330 9.05 12.88 -22.36
C CYS A 330 7.98 13.17 -21.29
N GLU A 331 8.24 14.04 -20.31
CA GLU A 331 7.27 14.35 -19.25
C GLU A 331 6.00 15.01 -19.82
N PRO A 332 4.80 14.44 -19.57
CA PRO A 332 3.57 15.01 -20.10
C PRO A 332 3.21 16.35 -19.44
N ALA A 333 2.80 17.33 -20.23
CA ALA A 333 2.37 18.62 -19.73
C ALA A 333 0.88 18.65 -19.31
N ASN A 334 0.54 19.52 -18.35
CA ASN A 334 -0.84 19.83 -17.93
C ASN A 334 -1.68 18.64 -17.43
N LEU A 335 -1.03 17.61 -16.86
CA LEU A 335 -1.65 16.36 -16.42
C LEU A 335 -2.90 16.54 -15.55
N GLU A 336 -2.91 17.53 -14.65
CA GLU A 336 -4.02 17.77 -13.73
C GLU A 336 -5.35 18.09 -14.41
N LYS A 337 -5.31 18.67 -15.61
CA LYS A 337 -6.48 19.18 -16.34
C LYS A 337 -6.99 18.24 -17.43
N LEU A 338 -6.27 17.15 -17.69
CA LEU A 338 -6.61 16.20 -18.75
C LEU A 338 -7.90 15.44 -18.43
N SER A 339 -8.61 15.00 -19.47
CA SER A 339 -9.62 13.96 -19.29
C SER A 339 -8.94 12.66 -18.84
N GLU A 340 -9.69 11.71 -18.27
CA GLU A 340 -9.10 10.42 -17.88
C GLU A 340 -8.53 9.66 -19.10
N MET A 341 -9.18 9.77 -20.25
CA MET A 341 -8.70 9.21 -21.50
C MET A 341 -7.36 9.82 -21.93
N ASP A 342 -7.27 11.15 -21.94
CA ASP A 342 -6.06 11.85 -22.36
C ASP A 342 -4.92 11.64 -21.36
N PHE A 343 -5.24 11.54 -20.07
CA PHE A 343 -4.27 11.22 -19.02
C PHE A 343 -3.65 9.84 -19.22
N VAL A 344 -4.48 8.80 -19.43
CA VAL A 344 -4.00 7.44 -19.70
C VAL A 344 -3.22 7.38 -21.01
N ASP A 345 -3.70 8.03 -22.08
CA ASP A 345 -3.04 8.04 -23.38
C ASP A 345 -1.66 8.72 -23.31
N ALA A 346 -1.55 9.83 -22.59
CA ALA A 346 -0.29 10.55 -22.38
C ALA A 346 0.75 9.68 -21.67
N HIS A 347 0.40 9.05 -20.54
CA HIS A 347 1.32 8.20 -19.80
C HIS A 347 1.70 6.90 -20.56
N LEU A 348 0.77 6.33 -21.35
CA LEU A 348 1.14 5.23 -22.26
C LEU A 348 2.05 5.69 -23.39
N GLY A 349 1.91 6.93 -23.86
CA GLY A 349 2.84 7.55 -24.79
C GLY A 349 4.26 7.55 -24.24
N VAL A 350 4.43 8.02 -23.00
CA VAL A 350 5.72 7.96 -22.30
C VAL A 350 6.27 6.53 -22.28
N VAL A 351 5.47 5.55 -21.85
CA VAL A 351 5.89 4.14 -21.82
C VAL A 351 6.37 3.69 -23.20
N ILE A 352 5.67 4.03 -24.28
CA ILE A 352 6.10 3.67 -25.64
C ILE A 352 7.44 4.31 -26.01
N ASP A 353 7.64 5.57 -25.62
CA ASP A 353 8.79 6.36 -26.04
C ASP A 353 10.08 6.03 -25.27
N VAL A 354 9.99 5.55 -24.01
CA VAL A 354 11.17 5.37 -23.15
C VAL A 354 11.44 3.91 -22.74
N PHE A 355 10.51 2.98 -22.95
CA PHE A 355 10.65 1.64 -22.37
C PHE A 355 11.82 0.83 -22.97
N GLU A 356 12.11 1.00 -24.25
CA GLU A 356 13.30 0.38 -24.87
C GLU A 356 14.60 0.92 -24.22
N ASP A 357 14.70 2.25 -24.04
CA ASP A 357 15.84 2.88 -23.34
C ASP A 357 16.03 2.33 -21.92
N VAL A 358 14.93 2.16 -21.16
CA VAL A 358 14.98 1.56 -19.82
C VAL A 358 15.45 0.11 -19.85
N MET A 359 15.04 -0.67 -20.85
CA MET A 359 15.49 -2.06 -21.02
C MET A 359 16.98 -2.12 -21.37
N ASP A 360 17.50 -1.12 -22.09
CA ASP A 360 18.91 -0.97 -22.43
C ASP A 360 19.76 -0.53 -21.22
N VAL A 361 19.26 0.36 -20.35
CA VAL A 361 19.91 0.71 -19.08
C VAL A 361 20.19 -0.55 -18.25
N TYR A 362 19.26 -1.51 -18.25
CA TYR A 362 19.40 -2.80 -17.58
C TYR A 362 19.87 -3.93 -18.51
N GLU A 363 20.62 -3.65 -19.59
CA GLU A 363 21.03 -4.64 -20.59
C GLU A 363 21.54 -5.94 -19.95
N LYS A 364 22.41 -5.79 -18.95
CA LYS A 364 23.09 -6.88 -18.22
C LYS A 364 22.39 -7.35 -16.95
N ASP A 365 21.29 -6.71 -16.55
CA ASP A 365 20.54 -7.04 -15.34
C ASP A 365 19.12 -7.51 -15.67
N ASN A 366 19.01 -8.82 -15.97
CA ASN A 366 17.73 -9.45 -16.27
C ASN A 366 16.77 -9.46 -15.08
N LYS A 367 17.25 -9.34 -13.84
CA LYS A 367 16.37 -9.26 -12.67
C LYS A 367 15.64 -7.93 -12.66
N GLN A 368 16.35 -6.82 -12.91
CA GLN A 368 15.73 -5.51 -12.98
C GLN A 368 14.77 -5.39 -14.17
N LYS A 369 15.12 -5.96 -15.34
CA LYS A 369 14.19 -6.10 -16.47
C LYS A 369 12.89 -6.82 -16.07
N CYS A 370 12.97 -7.90 -15.28
CA CYS A 370 11.77 -8.58 -14.77
C CYS A 370 10.93 -7.67 -13.85
N VAL A 371 11.57 -6.86 -13.00
CA VAL A 371 10.90 -5.91 -12.11
C VAL A 371 10.13 -4.87 -12.93
N VAL A 372 10.78 -4.25 -13.93
CA VAL A 372 10.15 -3.27 -14.85
C VAL A 372 8.93 -3.87 -15.56
N ILE A 373 9.08 -5.06 -16.16
CA ILE A 373 7.96 -5.72 -16.87
C ILE A 373 6.80 -6.03 -15.91
N THR A 374 7.11 -6.45 -14.67
CA THR A 374 6.08 -6.76 -13.68
C THR A 374 5.36 -5.50 -13.20
N MET A 375 6.07 -4.38 -13.05
CA MET A 375 5.45 -3.09 -12.75
C MET A 375 4.57 -2.59 -13.90
N LEU A 376 4.98 -2.80 -15.15
CA LEU A 376 4.16 -2.50 -16.33
C LEU A 376 2.89 -3.34 -16.36
N ASP A 377 3.00 -4.65 -16.14
CA ASP A 377 1.85 -5.55 -16.04
C ASP A 377 0.88 -5.11 -14.92
N ALA A 378 1.41 -4.75 -13.76
CA ALA A 378 0.62 -4.25 -12.64
C ALA A 378 -0.08 -2.91 -12.94
N SER A 379 0.52 -2.08 -13.80
CA SER A 379 0.01 -0.76 -14.20
C SER A 379 -1.02 -0.83 -15.33
N LEU A 380 -0.94 -1.85 -16.20
CA LEU A 380 -1.89 -2.11 -17.29
C LEU A 380 -3.12 -2.87 -16.77
N ASN A 381 -3.83 -2.26 -15.82
CA ASN A 381 -5.03 -2.84 -15.21
C ASN A 381 -6.15 -3.05 -16.26
N PRO A 382 -6.89 -4.18 -16.21
CA PRO A 382 -8.02 -4.45 -17.10
C PRO A 382 -9.05 -3.33 -17.24
N SER A 383 -9.27 -2.52 -16.20
CA SER A 383 -10.23 -1.41 -16.27
C SER A 383 -9.78 -0.26 -17.19
N LEU A 384 -8.50 -0.18 -17.53
CA LEU A 384 -7.97 0.88 -18.41
C LEU A 384 -8.23 0.58 -19.89
N TYR A 385 -8.47 -0.67 -20.29
CA TYR A 385 -8.48 -1.06 -21.70
C TYR A 385 -9.61 -0.43 -22.51
N ASP A 386 -10.73 -0.09 -21.88
CA ASP A 386 -11.84 0.61 -22.53
C ASP A 386 -11.54 2.11 -22.71
N VAL A 387 -10.57 2.63 -21.96
CA VAL A 387 -10.12 4.03 -21.98
C VAL A 387 -8.98 4.23 -22.98
N ILE A 388 -8.17 3.19 -23.25
CA ILE A 388 -7.02 3.29 -24.16
C ILE A 388 -7.50 3.43 -25.62
N THR A 389 -7.01 4.45 -26.32
CA THR A 389 -7.32 4.67 -27.74
C THR A 389 -6.83 3.52 -28.62
N LYS A 390 -7.54 3.24 -29.73
CA LYS A 390 -7.15 2.18 -30.67
C LYS A 390 -5.71 2.35 -31.17
N LYS A 391 -5.35 3.58 -31.55
CA LYS A 391 -3.99 3.93 -31.99
C LYS A 391 -2.96 3.56 -30.92
N ARG A 392 -3.23 3.90 -29.66
CA ARG A 392 -2.31 3.63 -28.56
C ARG A 392 -2.17 2.13 -28.28
N LYS A 393 -3.26 1.36 -28.36
CA LYS A 393 -3.21 -0.12 -28.28
C LYS A 393 -2.29 -0.71 -29.34
N GLU A 394 -2.39 -0.26 -30.59
CA GLU A 394 -1.52 -0.71 -31.69
C GLU A 394 -0.05 -0.38 -31.42
N GLN A 395 0.26 0.80 -30.88
CA GLN A 395 1.63 1.19 -30.54
C GLN A 395 2.21 0.36 -29.37
N VAL A 396 1.42 0.08 -28.33
CA VAL A 396 1.84 -0.79 -27.22
C VAL A 396 2.13 -2.21 -27.71
N LEU A 397 1.28 -2.76 -28.59
CA LEU A 397 1.52 -4.06 -29.20
C LEU A 397 2.78 -4.06 -30.07
N ALA A 398 3.00 -3.00 -30.85
CA ALA A 398 4.21 -2.87 -31.65
C ALA A 398 5.47 -2.84 -30.76
N LEU A 399 5.45 -2.09 -29.65
CA LEU A 399 6.53 -2.08 -28.65
C LEU A 399 6.80 -3.50 -28.12
N PHE A 400 5.78 -4.22 -27.66
CA PHE A 400 5.94 -5.58 -27.15
C PHE A 400 6.50 -6.55 -28.20
N GLN A 401 6.10 -6.40 -29.46
CA GLN A 401 6.63 -7.21 -30.56
C GLN A 401 8.10 -6.90 -30.87
N ARG A 402 8.54 -5.64 -30.77
CA ARG A 402 9.95 -5.27 -30.90
C ARG A 402 10.78 -5.90 -29.79
N LEU A 403 10.42 -5.62 -28.54
CA LEU A 403 11.09 -6.17 -27.35
C LEU A 403 11.14 -7.71 -27.35
N LYS A 404 10.07 -8.38 -27.79
CA LYS A 404 10.02 -9.84 -27.87
C LYS A 404 11.06 -10.40 -28.86
N ARG A 405 11.31 -9.71 -29.98
CA ARG A 405 12.33 -10.12 -30.96
C ARG A 405 13.73 -9.99 -30.35
N ASP A 406 13.98 -8.91 -29.64
CA ASP A 406 15.29 -8.61 -29.06
C ASP A 406 15.62 -9.56 -27.90
N LEU A 407 14.63 -9.85 -27.04
CA LEU A 407 14.79 -10.76 -25.89
C LEU A 407 14.81 -12.26 -26.27
N GLY A 408 14.27 -12.62 -27.44
CA GLY A 408 14.13 -14.00 -27.89
C GLY A 408 15.45 -14.73 -28.19
N ALA A 409 16.57 -14.01 -28.19
CA ALA A 409 17.90 -14.56 -28.45
C ALA A 409 18.65 -15.03 -27.18
N SER A 410 18.14 -14.75 -25.98
CA SER A 410 18.84 -15.07 -24.73
C SER A 410 18.78 -16.56 -24.37
N THR A 411 19.95 -17.17 -24.16
CA THR A 411 20.09 -18.57 -23.69
C THR A 411 20.21 -18.71 -22.17
N CYS A 412 20.27 -17.60 -21.41
CA CYS A 412 20.37 -17.63 -19.96
C CYS A 412 18.99 -17.79 -19.27
N PRO A 413 18.92 -18.47 -18.10
CA PRO A 413 17.65 -18.69 -17.37
C PRO A 413 16.88 -17.41 -17.03
N ASP A 414 17.59 -16.38 -16.57
CA ASP A 414 16.97 -15.09 -16.22
C ASP A 414 16.41 -14.38 -17.46
N GLY A 415 17.11 -14.42 -18.60
CA GLY A 415 16.59 -13.87 -19.85
C GLY A 415 15.38 -14.64 -20.39
N ALA A 416 15.31 -15.97 -20.17
CA ALA A 416 14.12 -16.75 -20.47
C ALA A 416 12.92 -16.35 -19.60
N LEU A 417 13.16 -15.97 -18.34
CA LEU A 417 12.12 -15.42 -17.46
C LEU A 417 11.62 -14.07 -17.95
N VAL A 418 12.53 -13.13 -18.29
CA VAL A 418 12.19 -11.82 -18.87
C VAL A 418 11.30 -12.00 -20.12
N TYR A 419 11.72 -12.86 -21.04
CA TYR A 419 10.97 -13.18 -22.26
C TYR A 419 9.57 -13.75 -21.94
N ARG A 420 9.48 -14.66 -20.98
CA ARG A 420 8.19 -15.27 -20.58
C ARG A 420 7.25 -14.25 -19.94
N LEU A 421 7.76 -13.35 -19.10
CA LEU A 421 6.97 -12.28 -18.49
C LEU A 421 6.43 -11.32 -19.55
N LEU A 422 7.27 -10.89 -20.50
CA LEU A 422 6.85 -10.03 -21.61
C LEU A 422 5.79 -10.72 -22.46
N ARG A 423 5.99 -12.00 -22.80
CA ARG A 423 5.01 -12.77 -23.57
C ARG A 423 3.65 -12.85 -22.85
N ASN A 424 3.65 -13.15 -21.55
CA ASN A 424 2.41 -13.22 -20.77
C ASN A 424 1.71 -11.84 -20.68
N LEU A 425 2.48 -10.76 -20.61
CA LEU A 425 1.95 -9.40 -20.65
C LEU A 425 1.29 -9.12 -22.00
N MET A 426 2.00 -9.39 -23.10
CA MET A 426 1.50 -9.21 -24.46
C MET A 426 0.23 -10.02 -24.71
N ASP A 427 0.22 -11.31 -24.37
CA ASP A 427 -0.95 -12.18 -24.54
C ASP A 427 -2.18 -11.64 -23.76
N ARG A 428 -1.98 -11.17 -22.51
CA ARG A 428 -3.06 -10.56 -21.72
C ARG A 428 -3.54 -9.25 -22.33
N PHE A 429 -2.62 -8.42 -22.81
CA PHE A 429 -2.95 -7.14 -23.42
C PHE A 429 -3.77 -7.34 -24.70
N GLU A 430 -3.41 -8.31 -25.54
CA GLU A 430 -4.17 -8.69 -26.75
C GLU A 430 -5.57 -9.19 -26.41
N ILE A 431 -5.69 -10.11 -25.45
CA ILE A 431 -6.98 -10.67 -25.02
C ILE A 431 -7.92 -9.56 -24.52
N GLN A 432 -7.40 -8.63 -23.73
CA GLN A 432 -8.21 -7.56 -23.14
C GLN A 432 -8.53 -6.46 -24.16
N SER A 433 -7.61 -6.15 -25.07
CA SER A 433 -7.81 -5.16 -26.13
C SER A 433 -8.85 -5.58 -27.17
N ASN A 434 -9.01 -6.88 -27.38
CA ASN A 434 -9.91 -7.47 -28.37
C ASN A 434 -11.27 -7.92 -27.80
N LYS A 435 -11.57 -7.63 -26.53
CA LYS A 435 -12.91 -7.88 -26.00
C LYS A 435 -13.91 -6.99 -26.74
N GLU A 436 -14.86 -7.60 -27.43
CA GLU A 436 -16.04 -6.88 -27.91
C GLU A 436 -16.78 -6.29 -26.70
N PRO A 437 -17.33 -5.07 -26.81
CA PRO A 437 -18.18 -4.53 -25.75
C PRO A 437 -19.32 -5.52 -25.49
N LEU A 438 -19.55 -5.85 -24.22
CA LEU A 438 -20.69 -6.67 -23.81
C LEU A 438 -21.98 -6.02 -24.29
N ALA A 439 -22.52 -6.52 -25.40
CA ALA A 439 -23.83 -6.17 -25.93
C ALA A 439 -24.95 -6.76 -25.05
N PHE A 440 -25.00 -6.41 -23.77
CA PHE A 440 -26.12 -6.74 -22.88
C PHE A 440 -26.31 -5.66 -21.81
N ALA A 441 -26.81 -4.50 -22.23
CA ALA A 441 -27.53 -3.55 -21.38
C ALA A 441 -28.44 -2.65 -22.23
N SER A 442 -29.37 -3.27 -22.95
CA SER A 442 -30.57 -2.60 -23.44
C SER A 442 -31.72 -3.59 -23.31
N GLY A 443 -32.37 -3.53 -22.15
CA GLY A 443 -33.57 -4.25 -21.77
C GLY A 443 -34.22 -3.53 -20.61
#